data_AF-U5CXN3-F1
#
_entry.id   AF-U5CXN3-F1
#
_cell.length_a   1.000
_cell.length_b   1.000
_cell.length_c   1.000
_cell.angle_alpha   90.00
_cell.angle_beta   90.00
_cell.angle_gamma   90.00
#
_symmetry.space_group_name_H-M   'P 1'
#
loop_
_entity.id
_entity.type
_entity.pdbx_description
1 polymer ?
#
loop_
_entity_poly.entity_id
_entity_poly.type
_entity_poly.pdbx_seq_one_letter_code
_entity_poly.pdbx_strand_id
1 'polypeptide(L)'
;CYEAEQNGDCKNRIPCNRRGRHSFSPVEMNDPPSSTKDKDGILQSEIFYTPQAFLGFCVDNHLQFDTLRREKHSSFVIIDTVHDNFCKSLHCQPLKGQAENNE
;
A
#
# COMPACT_ATOMS: atom_id res chain seq x y z
N CYS A 1 -18.26 12.40 12.33
CA CYS A 1 -18.57 11.69 11.07
C CYS A 1 -20.07 11.37 10.93
N TYR A 2 -20.69 10.68 11.89
CA TYR A 2 -22.11 10.29 11.85
C TYR A 2 -23.09 11.42 11.45
N GLU A 3 -23.06 12.56 12.14
CA GLU A 3 -23.94 13.70 11.84
C GLU A 3 -23.69 14.34 10.46
N ALA A 4 -22.45 14.34 9.99
CA ALA A 4 -22.09 14.89 8.68
C ALA A 4 -22.59 14.00 7.53
N GLU A 5 -22.60 12.68 7.72
CA GLU A 5 -23.15 11.74 6.75
C GLU A 5 -24.69 11.77 6.70
N GLN A 6 -25.35 11.94 7.85
CA GLN A 6 -26.82 12.08 7.91
C GLN A 6 -27.29 13.35 7.20
N ASN A 7 -26.57 14.46 7.36
CA ASN A 7 -26.94 15.77 6.81
C ASN A 7 -26.37 16.03 5.40
N GLY A 8 -25.62 15.09 4.83
CA GLY A 8 -25.02 15.23 3.50
C GLY A 8 -26.06 15.17 2.37
N ASP A 9 -25.99 16.12 1.44
CA ASP A 9 -26.89 16.21 0.28
C ASP A 9 -26.87 14.90 -0.52
N CYS A 10 -28.06 14.37 -0.84
CA CYS A 10 -28.22 13.11 -1.55
C CYS A 10 -27.64 13.15 -2.97
N LYS A 11 -27.48 14.34 -3.57
CA LYS A 11 -26.87 14.54 -4.90
C LYS A 11 -25.37 14.24 -4.92
N ASN A 12 -24.71 14.34 -3.78
CA ASN A 12 -23.28 14.05 -3.63
C ASN A 12 -23.03 12.56 -3.28
N ARG A 13 -24.09 11.77 -3.12
CA ARG A 13 -23.97 10.34 -2.83
C ARG A 13 -23.77 9.60 -4.15
N ILE A 14 -22.75 8.72 -4.19
CA ILE A 14 -22.55 7.80 -5.30
C ILE A 14 -23.85 7.01 -5.51
N PRO A 15 -24.41 6.93 -6.72
CA PRO A 15 -25.63 6.18 -7.00
C PRO A 15 -25.43 4.69 -6.68
N CYS A 16 -25.77 4.29 -5.46
CA CYS A 16 -25.85 2.90 -5.09
C CYS A 16 -27.16 2.34 -5.66
N ASN A 17 -27.08 1.53 -6.72
CA ASN A 17 -28.23 0.84 -7.33
C ASN A 17 -28.94 -0.17 -6.38
N ARG A 18 -28.56 -0.21 -5.10
CA ARG A 18 -29.24 -0.99 -4.06
C ARG A 18 -30.13 -0.05 -3.25
N ARG A 19 -31.45 -0.29 -3.27
CA ARG A 19 -32.47 0.39 -2.44
C ARG A 19 -32.37 0.04 -0.95
N GLY A 20 -31.19 -0.31 -0.45
CA GLY A 20 -30.95 -0.57 0.97
C GLY A 20 -30.55 0.73 1.64
N ARG A 21 -31.38 1.23 2.56
CA ARG A 21 -30.94 2.28 3.49
C ARG A 21 -29.94 1.62 4.45
N HIS A 22 -28.67 2.02 4.37
CA HIS A 22 -27.70 1.65 5.39
C HIS A 22 -28.11 2.34 6.69
N SER A 23 -28.44 1.57 7.72
CA SER A 23 -28.70 2.10 9.06
C SER A 23 -27.36 2.36 9.72
N PHE A 24 -26.97 3.63 9.83
CA PHE A 24 -25.82 4.02 10.61
C PHE A 24 -26.21 4.07 12.09
N SER A 25 -25.34 3.62 12.98
CA SER A 25 -25.48 3.79 14.42
C SER A 25 -24.31 4.62 14.94
N PRO A 26 -24.53 5.51 15.92
CA PRO A 26 -23.43 6.15 16.61
C PRO A 26 -22.57 5.08 17.29
N VAL A 27 -21.26 5.18 17.11
CA VAL A 27 -20.27 4.37 17.81
C VAL A 27 -19.38 5.34 18.57
N GLU A 28 -19.24 5.14 19.88
CA GLU A 28 -18.25 5.86 20.67
C GLU A 28 -16.86 5.46 20.17
N MET A 29 -16.13 6.44 19.63
CA MET A 29 -14.73 6.25 19.26
C MET A 29 -13.86 6.56 20.46
N ASN A 30 -12.93 5.66 20.78
CA ASN A 30 -11.83 6.00 21.68
C ASN A 30 -11.00 7.13 21.05
N ASP A 31 -10.34 7.91 21.91
CA ASP A 31 -9.37 8.91 21.43
C ASP A 31 -8.34 8.24 20.51
N PRO A 32 -7.99 8.89 19.38
CA PRO A 32 -7.00 8.33 18.47
C PRO A 32 -5.68 8.13 19.23
N PRO A 33 -4.90 7.10 18.87
CA PRO A 33 -3.60 6.88 19.50
C PRO A 33 -2.74 8.16 19.39
N SER A 34 -2.04 8.49 20.47
CA SER A 34 -1.23 9.71 20.57
C SER A 34 -0.06 9.78 19.58
N SER A 35 0.26 8.65 18.94
CA SER A 35 1.34 8.54 17.97
C SER A 35 0.93 7.66 16.80
N THR A 36 1.20 8.15 15.60
CA THR A 36 1.07 7.42 14.33
C THR A 36 2.43 6.97 13.79
N LYS A 37 3.46 6.90 14.66
CA LYS A 37 4.83 6.56 14.25
C LYS A 37 4.88 5.14 13.68
N ASP A 38 5.22 5.06 12.40
CA ASP A 38 5.50 3.80 11.72
C ASP A 38 6.76 3.16 12.30
N LYS A 39 6.69 1.85 12.53
CA LYS A 39 7.81 1.04 13.03
C LYS A 39 8.56 0.34 11.90
N ASP A 40 7.98 0.31 10.70
CA ASP A 40 8.53 -0.36 9.55
C ASP A 40 9.63 0.50 8.89
N GLY A 41 10.59 -0.16 8.27
CA GLY A 41 11.64 0.50 7.51
C GLY A 41 11.12 1.03 6.17
N ILE A 42 11.66 2.15 5.71
CA ILE A 42 11.37 2.64 4.37
C ILE A 42 12.09 1.76 3.35
N LEU A 43 11.33 1.06 2.50
CA LEU A 43 11.86 0.31 1.36
C LEU A 43 11.83 1.18 0.11
N GLN A 44 13.00 1.41 -0.49
CA GLN A 44 13.09 2.12 -1.76
C GLN A 44 13.01 1.13 -2.93
N SER A 45 12.03 1.34 -3.82
CA SER A 45 11.84 0.51 -5.00
C SER A 45 11.26 1.36 -6.14
N GLU A 46 11.98 1.48 -7.24
CA GLU A 46 11.54 2.27 -8.40
C GLU A 46 10.28 1.68 -9.05
N ILE A 47 10.19 0.35 -9.12
CA ILE A 47 9.05 -0.37 -9.70
C ILE A 47 7.77 -0.24 -8.87
N PHE A 48 7.86 -0.04 -7.55
CA PHE A 48 6.69 0.08 -6.66
C PHE A 48 6.44 1.50 -6.16
N TYR A 49 7.21 2.49 -6.64
CA TYR A 49 7.01 3.88 -6.23
C TYR A 49 5.72 4.48 -6.80
N THR A 50 5.37 4.13 -8.04
CA THR A 50 4.12 4.59 -8.69
C THR A 50 3.44 3.45 -9.45
N PRO A 51 2.09 3.50 -9.62
CA PRO A 51 1.39 2.55 -10.47
C PRO A 51 1.91 2.55 -11.91
N GLN A 52 2.27 3.72 -12.45
CA GLN A 52 2.80 3.84 -13.81
C GLN A 52 4.17 3.15 -13.96
N ALA A 53 5.06 3.26 -12.97
CA ALA A 53 6.34 2.55 -12.99
C ALA A 53 6.15 1.03 -12.98
N PHE A 54 5.21 0.54 -12.17
CA PHE A 54 4.86 -0.88 -12.16
C PHE A 54 4.28 -1.34 -13.51
N LEU A 55 3.38 -0.56 -14.12
CA LEU A 55 2.82 -0.89 -15.43
C LEU A 55 3.88 -0.85 -16.54
N GLY A 56 4.79 0.13 -16.51
CA GLY A 56 5.93 0.19 -17.42
C GLY A 56 6.79 -1.06 -17.32
N PHE A 57 7.17 -1.44 -16.09
CA PHE A 57 7.87 -2.70 -15.83
C PHE A 57 7.13 -3.92 -16.38
N CYS A 58 5.81 -4.00 -16.19
CA CYS A 58 5.01 -5.11 -16.73
C CYS A 58 5.00 -5.15 -18.25
N VAL A 59 4.91 -4.00 -18.92
CA VAL A 59 4.93 -3.90 -20.38
C VAL A 59 6.29 -4.32 -20.94
N ASP A 60 7.37 -3.79 -20.35
CA ASP A 60 8.76 -4.05 -20.76
C ASP A 60 9.13 -5.53 -20.59
N ASN A 61 8.58 -6.19 -19.57
CA ASN A 61 8.81 -7.61 -19.28
C ASN A 61 7.70 -8.54 -19.80
N HIS A 62 6.77 -8.01 -20.59
CA HIS A 62 5.66 -8.78 -21.19
C HIS A 62 4.80 -9.57 -20.18
N LEU A 63 4.63 -9.01 -18.99
CA LEU A 63 3.84 -9.61 -17.92
C LEU A 63 2.35 -9.46 -18.20
N GLN A 64 1.59 -10.52 -17.90
CA GLN A 64 0.16 -10.60 -18.18
C GLN A 64 -0.61 -11.24 -17.03
N PHE A 65 -1.81 -10.72 -16.77
CA PHE A 65 -2.67 -11.09 -15.64
C PHE A 65 -4.07 -11.54 -16.09
N ASP A 66 -4.24 -11.87 -17.36
CA ASP A 66 -5.52 -12.26 -18.00
C ASP A 66 -5.90 -13.74 -17.76
N THR A 67 -4.92 -14.59 -17.47
CA THR A 67 -5.16 -16.01 -17.15
C THR A 67 -4.36 -16.43 -15.91
N LEU A 68 -4.88 -17.40 -15.16
CA LEU A 68 -4.23 -17.88 -13.93
C LEU A 68 -2.78 -18.34 -14.16
N ARG A 69 -2.50 -18.98 -15.30
CA ARG A 69 -1.13 -19.44 -15.62
C ARG A 69 -0.18 -18.26 -15.83
N ARG A 70 -0.62 -17.23 -16.54
CA ARG A 70 0.19 -16.03 -16.83
C ARG A 70 0.36 -15.15 -15.58
N GLU A 71 -0.68 -15.05 -14.76
CA GLU A 71 -0.61 -14.35 -13.48
C GLU A 71 0.44 -15.00 -12.57
N LYS A 72 0.39 -16.32 -12.35
CA LYS A 72 1.38 -17.03 -11.53
C LYS A 72 2.81 -16.82 -12.00
N HIS A 73 3.02 -16.87 -13.32
CA HIS A 73 4.33 -16.63 -13.90
C HIS A 73 4.78 -15.18 -13.68
N SER A 74 3.90 -14.22 -13.92
CA SER A 74 4.18 -12.79 -13.69
C SER A 74 4.50 -12.50 -12.23
N SER A 75 3.74 -13.10 -11.30
CA SER A 75 3.99 -13.01 -9.86
C SER A 75 5.37 -13.58 -9.49
N PHE A 76 5.76 -14.72 -10.06
CA PHE A 76 7.11 -15.27 -9.88
C PHE A 76 8.21 -14.34 -10.39
N VAL A 77 8.08 -13.80 -11.61
CA VAL A 77 9.06 -12.87 -12.20
C VAL A 77 9.20 -11.60 -11.34
N ILE A 78 8.09 -11.05 -10.85
CA ILE A 78 8.10 -9.89 -9.96
C ILE A 78 8.87 -10.23 -8.67
N ILE A 79 8.54 -11.34 -8.02
CA ILE A 79 9.19 -11.75 -6.76
C ILE A 79 10.69 -11.94 -6.96
N ASP A 80 11.11 -12.62 -8.02
CA ASP A 80 12.51 -12.89 -8.33
C ASP A 80 13.29 -11.59 -8.62
N THR A 81 12.71 -10.72 -9.46
CA THR A 81 13.28 -9.39 -9.75
C THR A 81 13.44 -8.57 -8.49
N VAL A 82 12.44 -8.60 -7.62
CA VAL A 82 12.41 -7.85 -6.37
C VAL A 82 13.45 -8.38 -5.39
N HIS A 83 13.58 -9.70 -5.28
CA HIS A 83 14.61 -10.34 -4.48
C HIS A 83 16.01 -9.97 -4.96
N ASP A 84 16.26 -10.00 -6.27
CA ASP A 84 17.53 -9.60 -6.86
C ASP A 84 17.85 -8.11 -6.63
N ASN A 85 16.87 -7.23 -6.81
CA ASN A 85 17.05 -5.79 -6.58
C ASN A 85 17.28 -5.48 -5.09
N PHE A 86 16.59 -6.18 -4.19
CA PHE A 86 16.80 -6.01 -2.75
C PHE A 86 18.10 -6.64 -2.25
N CYS A 87 18.49 -7.81 -2.74
CA CYS A 87 19.78 -8.43 -2.41
C CYS A 87 20.96 -7.60 -2.92
N LYS A 88 20.83 -6.95 -4.09
CA LYS A 88 21.81 -5.96 -4.58
C LYS A 88 21.82 -4.70 -3.70
N SER A 89 20.65 -4.24 -3.24
CA SER A 89 20.54 -3.07 -2.35
C SER A 89 21.05 -3.34 -0.92
N LEU A 90 20.98 -4.58 -0.42
CA LEU A 90 21.47 -4.98 0.92
C LEU A 90 23.00 -5.04 1.01
N HIS A 91 23.72 -5.06 -0.12
CA HIS A 91 25.19 -5.00 -0.11
C HIS A 91 25.77 -3.58 0.12
N CYS A 92 24.92 -2.57 0.32
CA CYS A 92 25.35 -1.18 0.48
C CYS A 92 24.67 -0.46 1.65
N GLN A 93 24.67 -1.01 2.87
CA GLN A 93 24.73 -0.19 4.09
C GLN A 93 25.54 -0.89 5.19
N PRO A 94 26.77 -0.45 5.51
CA PRO A 94 27.34 -0.71 6.81
C PRO A 94 26.47 0.05 7.82
N LEU A 95 25.86 -0.67 8.76
CA LEU A 95 25.32 -0.11 9.99
C LEU A 95 26.44 0.72 10.65
N LYS A 96 26.40 2.05 10.49
CA LYS A 96 27.19 2.94 11.34
C LYS A 96 26.64 2.80 12.74
N GLY A 97 27.39 2.10 13.59
CA GLY A 97 27.13 2.04 15.02
C GLY A 97 26.99 3.45 15.58
N GLN A 98 25.83 3.74 16.14
CA GLN A 98 25.74 4.79 17.13
C GLN A 98 26.42 4.25 18.38
N ALA A 99 27.67 4.66 18.57
CA ALA A 99 28.31 4.61 19.86
C ALA A 99 27.53 5.54 20.79
N GLU A 100 26.61 4.98 21.57
CA GLU A 100 26.18 5.60 22.82
C GLU A 100 27.26 5.32 23.85
N ASN A 101 28.28 6.19 23.85
CA ASN A 101 29.14 6.36 25.00
C ASN A 101 28.56 7.46 25.89
N ASN A 102 28.83 7.33 27.19
CA ASN A 102 28.95 8.35 28.23
C ASN A 102 27.79 8.39 29.24
N GLU A 103 28.02 7.62 30.31
CA GLU A 103 28.08 8.07 31.73
C GLU A 103 26.87 8.77 32.35
#